data_AF-A0A315Y4M1-F1
#
_entry.id   AF-A0A315Y4M1-F1
#
_cell.length_a   1.000
_cell.length_b   1.000
_cell.length_c   1.000
_cell.angle_alpha   90.00
_cell.angle_beta   90.00
_cell.angle_gamma   90.00
#
_symmetry.space_group_name_H-M   'P 1'
#
loop_
_entity.id
_entity.type
_entity.pdbx_description
1 polymer ?
#
loop_
_entity_poly.entity_id
_entity_poly.type
_entity_poly.pdbx_seq_one_letter_code
_entity_poly.pdbx_strand_id
1 'polypeptide(L)'
;MDREKYFGEKIEGRKEQAIASAVREALESFCDQEPEFEQAIEQSGKTFQECLKEVVNGCGSCLSDIEAYRRAVKFYFSTATVSFKMTIDLSGDNGAVKPITMTENKKDTLSISLDDLLDF
;
A
#
# COMPACT_ATOMS: atom_id res chain seq x y z
N MET A 1 -0.85 7.34 -18.36
CA MET A 1 0.40 7.79 -17.71
C MET A 1 1.63 7.35 -18.44
N ASP A 2 2.49 8.32 -18.76
CA ASP A 2 3.83 8.05 -19.28
C ASP A 2 4.71 7.56 -18.11
N ARG A 3 4.79 6.24 -17.95
CA ARG A 3 5.50 5.59 -16.82
C ARG A 3 6.98 5.91 -16.82
N GLU A 4 7.61 6.06 -17.99
CA GLU A 4 9.04 6.35 -18.08
C GLU A 4 9.33 7.80 -17.71
N LYS A 5 8.46 8.74 -18.11
CA LYS A 5 8.53 10.13 -17.67
C LYS A 5 8.41 10.28 -16.15
N TYR A 6 7.53 9.52 -15.51
CA TYR A 6 7.26 9.67 -14.08
C TYR A 6 8.19 8.84 -13.19
N PHE A 7 8.44 7.58 -13.53
CA PHE A 7 9.24 6.66 -12.71
C PHE A 7 10.69 6.49 -13.19
N GLY A 8 11.07 7.14 -14.29
CA GLY A 8 12.42 7.08 -14.86
C GLY A 8 13.40 8.12 -14.31
N GLU A 9 12.98 8.97 -13.38
CA GLU A 9 13.89 9.95 -12.78
C GLU A 9 14.97 9.28 -11.90
N LYS A 10 16.12 9.96 -11.77
CA LYS A 10 17.22 9.46 -10.94
C LYS A 10 16.88 9.63 -9.46
N ILE A 11 16.83 8.52 -8.73
CA ILE A 11 16.53 8.51 -7.30
C ILE A 11 17.78 8.83 -6.48
N GLU A 12 17.62 9.74 -5.51
CA GLU A 12 18.67 10.15 -4.58
C GLU A 12 18.36 9.69 -3.16
N GLY A 13 19.41 9.31 -2.43
CA GLY A 13 19.31 8.85 -1.05
C GLY A 13 19.27 7.33 -0.94
N ARG A 14 19.97 6.80 0.08
CA ARG A 14 20.19 5.36 0.23
C ARG A 14 18.89 4.61 0.55
N LYS A 15 18.01 5.21 1.37
CA LYS A 15 16.77 4.55 1.81
C LYS A 15 15.76 4.53 0.65
N GLU A 16 15.67 5.62 -0.08
CA GLU A 16 14.83 5.83 -1.26
C GLU A 16 15.22 4.84 -2.35
N GLN A 17 16.51 4.75 -2.67
CA GLN A 17 17.03 3.78 -3.64
C GLN A 17 16.73 2.32 -3.24
N ALA A 18 16.78 2.00 -1.94
CA ALA A 18 16.52 0.64 -1.46
C ALA A 18 15.08 0.19 -1.71
N ILE A 19 14.11 1.12 -1.72
CA ILE A 19 12.69 0.79 -1.90
C ILE A 19 12.14 1.14 -3.29
N ALA A 20 12.86 1.95 -4.07
CA ALA A 20 12.39 2.56 -5.31
C ALA A 20 11.82 1.53 -6.30
N SER A 21 12.54 0.43 -6.53
CA SER A 21 12.12 -0.59 -7.50
C SER A 21 10.80 -1.25 -7.10
N ALA A 22 10.70 -1.67 -5.84
CA ALA A 22 9.52 -2.37 -5.33
C ALA A 22 8.29 -1.44 -5.26
N VAL A 23 8.48 -0.19 -4.80
CA VAL A 23 7.40 0.80 -4.75
C VAL A 23 6.93 1.17 -6.15
N ARG A 24 7.85 1.32 -7.11
CA ARG A 24 7.50 1.58 -8.51
C ARG A 24 6.64 0.46 -9.08
N GLU A 25 7.08 -0.79 -8.95
CA GLU A 25 6.34 -1.95 -9.46
C GLU A 25 4.94 -2.05 -8.86
N ALA A 26 4.81 -1.81 -7.55
CA ALA A 26 3.52 -1.78 -6.88
C ALA A 26 2.61 -0.63 -7.39
N LEU A 27 3.14 0.59 -7.52
CA LEU A 27 2.38 1.73 -8.04
C LEU A 27 1.93 1.51 -9.48
N GLU A 28 2.81 0.99 -10.34
CA GLU A 28 2.47 0.60 -11.71
C GLU A 28 1.34 -0.43 -11.74
N SER A 29 1.40 -1.46 -10.88
CA SER A 29 0.33 -2.45 -10.77
C SER A 29 -0.98 -1.86 -10.26
N PHE A 30 -0.95 -0.90 -9.33
CA PHE A 30 -2.15 -0.22 -8.85
C PHE A 30 -2.78 0.67 -9.91
N CYS A 31 -1.98 1.35 -10.74
CA CYS A 31 -2.50 2.08 -11.90
C CYS A 31 -3.25 1.16 -12.86
N ASP A 32 -2.79 -0.08 -13.06
CA ASP A 32 -3.47 -1.07 -13.90
C ASP A 32 -4.77 -1.61 -13.25
N GLN A 33 -4.88 -1.58 -11.92
CA GLN A 33 -6.05 -2.05 -11.18
C GLN A 33 -7.14 -0.97 -11.05
N GLU A 34 -6.76 0.29 -10.89
CA GLU A 34 -7.65 1.41 -10.60
C GLU A 34 -7.27 2.64 -11.46
N PRO A 35 -7.97 2.90 -12.58
CA PRO A 35 -7.68 4.02 -13.48
C PRO A 35 -7.73 5.40 -12.80
N GLU A 36 -8.60 5.57 -11.81
CA GLU A 36 -8.72 6.79 -11.01
C GLU A 36 -7.44 7.09 -10.22
N PHE A 37 -6.73 6.05 -9.78
CA PHE A 37 -5.45 6.19 -9.12
C PHE A 37 -4.37 6.67 -10.10
N GLU A 38 -4.32 6.11 -11.31
CA GLU A 38 -3.40 6.56 -12.36
C GLU A 38 -3.59 8.06 -12.67
N GLN A 39 -4.85 8.49 -12.82
CA GLN A 39 -5.16 9.91 -13.04
C GLN A 39 -4.74 10.78 -11.85
N ALA A 40 -4.93 10.31 -10.62
CA ALA A 40 -4.50 11.04 -9.44
C ALA A 40 -2.98 11.28 -9.43
N ILE A 41 -2.18 10.30 -9.87
CA ILE A 41 -0.73 10.48 -10.00
C ILE A 41 -0.42 11.53 -11.07
N GLU A 42 -1.00 11.40 -12.27
CA GLU A 42 -0.76 12.33 -13.38
C GLU A 42 -1.10 13.78 -13.04
N GLN A 43 -2.19 13.99 -12.29
CA GLN A 43 -2.69 15.31 -11.94
C GLN A 43 -2.04 15.87 -10.67
N SER A 44 -1.36 15.03 -9.88
CA SER A 44 -0.76 15.47 -8.60
C SER A 44 0.33 16.53 -8.77
N GLY A 45 1.03 16.52 -9.91
CA GLY A 45 2.21 17.37 -10.14
C GLY A 45 3.41 17.03 -9.25
N LYS A 46 3.36 15.92 -8.50
CA LYS A 46 4.42 15.48 -7.58
C LYS A 46 5.33 14.47 -8.24
N THR A 47 6.61 14.48 -7.87
CA THR A 47 7.59 13.55 -8.45
C THR A 47 7.64 12.22 -7.70
N PHE A 48 8.24 11.21 -8.31
CA PHE A 48 8.47 9.92 -7.67
C PHE A 48 9.52 10.02 -6.56
N GLN A 49 10.55 10.85 -6.73
CA GLN A 49 11.54 11.17 -5.71
C GLN A 49 10.90 11.80 -4.45
N GLU A 50 9.93 12.70 -4.62
CA GLU A 50 9.17 13.27 -3.50
C GLU A 50 8.33 12.22 -2.77
N CYS A 51 7.69 11.32 -3.52
CA CYS A 51 6.96 10.19 -2.96
C CYS A 51 7.89 9.30 -2.10
N LEU A 52 9.04 8.90 -2.64
CA LEU A 52 9.98 8.04 -1.92
C LEU A 52 10.53 8.69 -0.66
N LYS A 53 10.84 10.00 -0.71
CA LYS A 53 11.26 10.77 0.47
C LYS A 53 10.20 10.72 1.56
N GLU A 54 8.93 10.91 1.22
CA GLU A 54 7.83 10.85 2.19
C GLU A 54 7.61 9.42 2.72
N VAL A 55 7.79 8.41 1.87
CA VAL A 55 7.67 7.00 2.27
C VAL A 55 8.72 6.64 3.34
N VAL A 56 9.98 7.02 3.13
CA VAL A 56 11.07 6.74 4.08
C VAL A 56 11.13 7.73 5.25
N ASN A 57 10.36 8.82 5.18
CA ASN A 57 10.31 9.81 6.25
C ASN A 57 9.83 9.17 7.56
N GLY A 58 10.56 9.44 8.64
CA GLY A 58 10.28 8.85 9.95
C GLY A 58 10.47 7.33 10.04
N CYS A 59 10.97 6.65 9.00
CA CYS A 59 11.33 5.24 9.13
C CYS A 59 12.65 5.12 9.92
N GLY A 60 12.70 4.15 10.83
CA GLY A 60 13.88 3.87 11.65
C GLY A 60 14.99 3.22 10.82
N SER A 61 15.44 2.04 11.24
CA SER A 61 16.41 1.23 10.50
C SER A 61 15.77 0.34 9.43
N CYS A 62 14.46 0.10 9.50
CA CYS A 62 13.73 -0.76 8.59
C CYS A 62 12.36 -0.15 8.22
N LEU A 63 11.84 -0.59 7.07
CA LEU A 63 10.52 -0.27 6.57
C LEU A 63 9.98 -1.54 5.90
N SER A 64 8.76 -1.96 6.26
CA SER A 64 8.11 -3.10 5.61
C SER A 64 7.54 -2.70 4.25
N ASP A 65 7.57 -3.59 3.28
CA ASP A 65 7.03 -3.38 1.93
C ASP A 65 5.56 -2.90 1.97
N ILE A 66 4.71 -3.52 2.80
CA ILE A 66 3.30 -3.13 2.90
C ILE A 66 3.13 -1.70 3.41
N GLU A 67 3.96 -1.27 4.36
CA GLU A 67 3.94 0.10 4.86
C GLU A 67 4.48 1.06 3.81
N ALA A 68 5.51 0.68 3.07
CA ALA A 68 6.03 1.47 1.95
C ALA A 68 4.95 1.71 0.89
N TYR A 69 4.23 0.66 0.49
CA TYR A 69 3.15 0.76 -0.50
C TYR A 69 1.98 1.60 0.00
N ARG A 70 1.56 1.42 1.26
CA ARG A 70 0.49 2.23 1.85
C ARG A 70 0.83 3.71 1.89
N ARG A 71 2.06 4.06 2.26
CA ARG A 71 2.52 5.45 2.26
C ARG A 71 2.58 6.03 0.85
N ALA A 72 3.11 5.26 -0.10
CA ALA A 72 3.22 5.68 -1.50
C ALA A 72 1.84 5.94 -2.12
N VAL A 73 0.88 5.04 -1.90
CA VAL A 73 -0.50 5.22 -2.39
C VAL A 73 -1.16 6.44 -1.74
N LYS A 74 -1.00 6.62 -0.41
CA LYS A 74 -1.56 7.78 0.31
C LYS A 74 -0.96 9.12 -0.09
N PHE A 75 0.28 9.13 -0.56
CA PHE A 75 0.95 10.33 -1.04
C PHE A 75 0.23 10.96 -2.25
N TYR A 76 -0.31 10.11 -3.14
CA TYR A 76 -1.08 10.53 -4.31
C TYR A 76 -2.59 10.59 -4.02
N PHE A 77 -3.11 9.65 -3.23
CA PHE A 77 -4.53 9.54 -2.94
C PHE A 77 -4.75 9.29 -1.44
N SER A 78 -4.96 10.37 -0.68
CA SER A 78 -4.99 10.31 0.80
C SER A 78 -6.00 9.34 1.41
N THR A 79 -7.12 9.06 0.73
CA THR A 79 -8.17 8.14 1.19
C THR A 79 -7.96 6.70 0.74
N ALA A 80 -6.98 6.41 -0.11
CA ALA A 80 -6.73 5.07 -0.62
C ALA A 80 -6.08 4.17 0.44
N THR A 81 -6.37 2.87 0.35
CA THR A 81 -5.91 1.86 1.29
C THR A 81 -5.37 0.66 0.52
N VAL A 82 -4.18 0.18 0.91
CA VAL A 82 -3.60 -1.06 0.37
C VAL A 82 -3.90 -2.20 1.34
N SER A 83 -4.59 -3.22 0.82
CA SER A 83 -4.89 -4.46 1.52
C SER A 83 -3.96 -5.56 1.04
N PHE A 84 -3.45 -6.37 1.97
CA PHE A 84 -2.54 -7.47 1.65
C PHE A 84 -3.07 -8.77 2.23
N LYS A 85 -3.02 -9.84 1.44
CA LYS A 85 -3.43 -11.19 1.85
C LYS A 85 -2.21 -12.10 1.85
N MET A 86 -1.74 -12.44 3.04
CA MET A 86 -0.70 -13.46 3.22
C MET A 86 -1.34 -14.79 3.57
N THR A 87 -0.85 -15.87 2.95
CA THR A 87 -1.23 -17.24 3.31
C THR A 87 0.05 -18.05 3.45
N ILE A 88 0.18 -18.78 4.56
CA ILE A 88 1.23 -19.78 4.73
C ILE A 88 0.66 -21.15 4.39
N ASP A 89 1.34 -21.87 3.52
CA ASP A 89 1.04 -23.26 3.23
C ASP A 89 2.04 -24.16 3.97
N LEU A 90 1.55 -24.87 4.98
CA LEU A 90 2.33 -25.82 5.77
C LEU A 90 2.16 -27.26 5.26
N SER A 91 1.36 -27.44 4.21
CA SER A 91 1.03 -28.76 3.69
C SER A 91 2.09 -29.26 2.72
N GLY A 92 2.83 -30.27 3.15
CA GLY A 92 3.30 -31.32 2.24
C GLY A 92 2.24 -32.41 2.01
N ASP A 93 1.02 -32.26 2.53
CA ASP A 93 0.00 -33.32 2.59
C ASP A 93 -1.44 -32.79 2.50
N ASN A 94 -2.30 -33.57 1.84
CA ASN A 94 -3.52 -33.20 1.13
C ASN A 94 -4.71 -32.81 2.03
N GLY A 95 -4.72 -31.61 2.63
CA GLY A 95 -5.87 -31.16 3.41
C GLY A 95 -5.99 -29.64 3.50
N ALA A 96 -7.02 -29.09 2.87
CA ALA A 96 -7.32 -27.66 2.76
C ALA A 96 -7.17 -26.88 4.09
N VAL A 97 -6.09 -26.11 4.19
CA VAL A 97 -5.91 -25.09 5.23
C VAL A 97 -6.73 -23.86 4.88
N LYS A 98 -7.57 -23.41 5.83
CA LYS A 98 -8.30 -22.14 5.69
C LYS A 98 -7.30 -20.98 5.83
N PRO A 99 -7.32 -19.99 4.94
CA PRO A 99 -6.34 -18.90 4.95
C PRO A 99 -6.43 -18.09 6.24
N ILE A 100 -5.28 -17.82 6.88
CA ILE A 100 -5.18 -16.83 7.95
C ILE A 100 -5.24 -15.45 7.30
N THR A 101 -6.40 -14.78 7.39
CA THR A 101 -6.56 -13.42 6.87
C THR A 101 -6.14 -12.43 7.96
N MET A 102 -5.04 -11.71 7.76
CA MET A 102 -4.64 -10.58 8.60
C MET A 102 -5.17 -9.28 7.99
N THR A 103 -6.31 -8.77 8.46
CA THR A 103 -6.77 -7.41 8.15
C THR A 103 -6.32 -6.46 9.24
N GLU A 104 -5.33 -5.61 8.97
CA GLU A 104 -5.10 -4.43 9.80
C GLU A 104 -6.21 -3.40 9.55
N ASN A 105 -7.32 -3.58 10.26
CA ASN A 105 -8.35 -2.56 10.37
C ASN A 105 -7.89 -1.50 11.36
N LYS A 106 -7.21 -0.44 10.89
CA LYS A 106 -7.04 0.78 11.68
C LYS A 106 -8.35 1.58 11.67
N LYS A 107 -9.33 1.10 12.44
CA LYS A 107 -10.38 1.86 13.12
C LYS A 107 -11.19 0.86 13.94
N ASP A 108 -11.06 0.95 15.26
CA ASP A 108 -12.06 0.48 16.20
C ASP A 108 -13.40 1.17 15.88
N THR A 109 -14.14 0.60 14.94
CA THR A 109 -15.54 0.90 14.75
C THR A 109 -16.25 -0.22 15.46
N LEU A 110 -16.54 -0.01 16.75
CA LEU A 110 -17.44 -0.88 17.48
C LEU A 110 -18.78 -0.87 16.73
N SER A 111 -19.04 -1.91 15.94
CA SER A 111 -20.34 -2.14 15.34
C SER A 111 -21.26 -2.65 16.44
N ILE A 112 -21.89 -1.71 17.17
CA ILE A 112 -23.06 -2.03 17.97
C ILE A 112 -24.17 -2.39 16.99
N SER A 113 -24.68 -3.61 17.10
CA SER A 113 -25.86 -4.02 16.36
C SER A 113 -27.09 -3.33 16.96
N LEU A 114 -28.09 -2.99 16.15
CA LEU A 114 -29.32 -2.39 16.65
C LEU A 114 -30.10 -3.35 17.57
N ASP A 115 -29.84 -4.65 17.45
CA ASP A 115 -30.44 -5.69 18.29
C ASP A 115 -29.90 -5.61 19.74
N ASP A 116 -28.63 -5.25 19.95
CA ASP A 116 -28.06 -5.10 21.30
C ASP A 116 -28.61 -3.87 22.08
N LEU A 117 -29.32 -2.95 21.41
CA LEU A 117 -29.89 -1.73 22.01
C LEU A 117 -31.36 -1.89 22.43
N LEU A 118 -32.01 -3.00 22.07
CA LEU A 118 -33.44 -3.22 22.28
C LEU A 118 -33.76 -4.22 23.41
N ASP A 119 -32.75 -4.77 24.09
CA ASP A 119 -32.93 -5.56 25.31
C ASP A 119 -33.16 -4.62 26.52
N PHE A 120 -34.41 -4.14 26.65
CA PHE A 120 -34.94 -3.48 27.85
C PHE A 120 -35.61 -4.46 28.83
#